data_AF-E3NC38-F1
#
_entry.id   AF-E3NC38-F1
#
_cell.length_a   1.000
_cell.length_b   1.000
_cell.length_c   1.000
_cell.angle_alpha   90.00
_cell.angle_beta   90.00
_cell.angle_gamma   90.00
#
_symmetry.space_group_name_H-M   'P 1'
#
loop_
_entity.id
_entity.type
_entity.pdbx_description
1 polymer ?
#
loop_
_entity_poly.entity_id
_entity_poly.type
_entity_poly.pdbx_seq_one_letter_code
_entity_poly.pdbx_strand_id
1 'polypeptide(L)'
;MSCYRNGIKCMLLLFFMGLAALNTYSYWRDSLNVNTLNTSMHPEVIVEQSPSTTPFQCPFESWNQVHSDIVPNENLHLEWIQNNISRRDNILESQIRLLSSFVYPDHISIITNSQRSYGQKVYCRYFNCLREEISNSSYQSIFFPMNVIRCPRRIGVKYMSISFDSEEIPQEPIPLVYRVFEVFNMNEYSRKIIDEYLRTGEIELTVIQSEYKTIDWQFHLLQINECHQRSKHHSKWVINVDIDERLVILDDKIKSVGSLLSGYNNTVAEVGFAIRRIQKTEKLPEKYESDEQIISEMEFLKYNVSSPVSWGAYKTIYRPEKIAAMYYHWAYQRYPDTVAEYVKSEIALFRHYRSTEKNILGSGWLTDPNYKNFSIVSEETKLAEKLKENVLKKIKYVYDPRVLYCEEIAEIPYEEYKEFGHDIFNCTFRNETGSNKSAD
;
A
#
# COMPACT_ATOMS: atom_id res chain seq x y z
N MET A 1 32.51 42.07 -40.33
CA MET A 1 31.52 42.60 -39.36
C MET A 1 30.82 41.51 -38.51
N SER A 2 31.43 40.34 -38.30
CA SER A 2 30.87 39.26 -37.45
C SER A 2 31.66 39.07 -36.14
N CYS A 3 32.98 39.28 -36.12
CA CYS A 3 33.79 39.15 -34.90
C CYS A 3 33.50 40.21 -33.81
N TYR A 4 33.04 41.41 -34.18
CA TYR A 4 32.77 42.49 -33.22
C TYR A 4 31.47 42.26 -32.41
N ARG A 5 30.48 41.54 -32.98
CA ARG A 5 29.19 41.24 -32.33
C ARG A 5 29.29 40.14 -31.27
N ASN A 6 30.22 39.20 -31.41
CA ASN A 6 30.44 38.15 -30.42
C ASN A 6 31.30 38.63 -29.23
N GLY A 7 32.24 39.55 -29.47
CA GLY A 7 33.01 40.18 -28.38
C GLY A 7 32.13 40.97 -27.40
N ILE A 8 31.16 41.74 -27.91
CA ILE A 8 30.23 42.51 -27.08
C ILE A 8 29.31 41.59 -26.26
N LYS A 9 28.88 40.46 -26.82
CA LYS A 9 28.07 39.47 -26.09
C LYS A 9 28.85 38.79 -24.96
N CYS A 10 30.11 38.42 -25.18
CA CYS A 10 30.96 37.88 -24.11
C CYS A 10 31.24 38.91 -23.01
N MET A 11 31.47 40.18 -23.37
CA MET A 11 31.69 41.25 -22.39
C MET A 11 30.45 41.52 -21.54
N LEU A 12 29.25 41.48 -22.14
CA LEU A 12 27.99 41.60 -21.41
C LEU A 12 27.77 40.40 -20.47
N LEU A 13 28.07 39.18 -20.92
CA LEU A 13 27.93 37.98 -20.09
C LEU A 13 28.89 37.98 -18.90
N LEU A 14 30.13 38.42 -19.09
CA LEU A 14 31.10 38.60 -18.02
C LEU A 14 30.70 39.73 -17.05
N PHE A 15 30.08 40.81 -17.55
CA PHE A 15 29.55 41.88 -16.73
C PHE A 15 28.37 41.41 -15.85
N PHE A 16 27.45 40.61 -16.41
CA PHE A 16 26.34 40.04 -15.64
C PHE A 16 26.81 38.99 -14.62
N MET A 17 27.80 38.17 -14.94
CA MET A 17 28.40 37.25 -13.96
C MET A 17 29.15 37.99 -12.85
N GLY A 18 29.82 39.11 -13.17
CA GLY A 18 30.45 39.99 -12.18
C GLY A 18 29.46 40.65 -11.24
N LEU A 19 28.32 41.12 -11.75
CA LEU A 19 27.21 41.68 -10.94
C LEU A 19 26.58 40.62 -10.04
N ALA A 20 26.39 39.39 -10.52
CA ALA A 20 25.86 38.29 -9.72
C ALA A 20 26.82 37.92 -8.57
N ALA A 21 28.13 37.86 -8.84
CA ALA A 21 29.15 37.60 -7.83
C ALA A 21 29.22 38.72 -6.77
N LEU A 22 29.11 39.98 -7.19
CA LEU A 22 29.06 41.14 -6.28
C LEU A 22 27.80 41.14 -5.40
N ASN A 23 26.63 40.78 -5.95
CA ASN A 23 25.39 40.65 -5.18
C ASN A 23 25.44 39.49 -4.19
N THR A 24 26.06 38.36 -4.55
CA THR A 24 26.26 37.26 -3.59
C THR A 24 27.26 37.62 -2.49
N TYR A 25 28.27 38.43 -2.80
CA TYR A 25 29.25 38.89 -1.80
C TYR A 25 28.66 39.97 -0.87
N SER A 26 27.83 40.89 -1.37
CA SER A 26 27.13 41.85 -0.51
C SER A 26 26.12 41.15 0.40
N TYR A 27 25.34 40.20 -0.14
CA TYR A 27 24.40 39.40 0.64
C TYR A 27 25.10 38.61 1.77
N TRP A 28 26.27 38.05 1.48
CA TRP A 28 27.04 37.29 2.48
C TRP A 28 27.72 38.21 3.51
N ARG A 29 28.17 39.40 3.11
CA ARG A 29 28.76 40.40 4.01
C ARG A 29 27.72 41.03 4.95
N ASP A 30 26.50 41.26 4.47
CA ASP A 30 25.41 41.81 5.29
C ASP A 30 24.84 40.75 6.25
N SER A 31 24.90 39.46 5.90
CA SER A 31 24.54 38.35 6.81
C SER A 31 25.51 38.18 7.99
N LEU A 32 26.73 38.74 7.93
CA LEU A 32 27.74 38.63 8.99
C LEU A 32 27.71 39.79 9.99
N ASN A 33 26.93 40.86 9.74
CA ASN A 33 26.96 42.10 10.54
C ASN A 33 25.64 42.45 11.25
N VAL A 34 24.65 41.56 11.28
CA VAL A 34 23.44 41.78 12.08
C VAL A 34 23.68 41.36 13.53
N ASN A 35 24.05 42.35 14.35
CA ASN A 35 23.94 42.30 15.81
C ASN A 35 22.49 42.03 16.20
N THR A 36 22.18 40.78 16.53
CA THR A 36 20.90 40.41 17.16
C THR A 36 21.00 40.69 18.66
N LEU A 37 20.38 41.80 19.06
CA LEU A 37 20.01 42.07 20.45
C LEU A 37 19.01 40.99 20.90
N ASN A 38 19.52 40.03 21.70
CA ASN A 38 18.72 38.98 22.31
C ASN A 38 17.71 39.56 23.30
N THR A 39 16.43 39.56 22.92
CA THR A 39 15.31 39.58 23.87
C THR A 39 14.39 38.40 23.58
N SER A 40 14.79 37.21 24.06
CA SER A 40 13.84 36.12 24.29
C SER A 40 14.02 35.60 25.71
N MET A 41 13.06 35.89 26.57
CA MET A 41 12.82 35.11 27.77
C MET A 41 12.35 33.72 27.35
N HIS A 42 13.31 32.81 27.15
CA HIS A 42 13.07 31.37 27.22
C HIS A 42 13.81 30.86 28.45
N PRO A 43 13.19 30.06 29.33
CA PRO A 43 13.92 29.43 30.41
C PRO A 43 14.93 28.47 29.76
N GLU A 44 16.21 28.77 29.89
CA GLU A 44 17.29 27.81 29.62
C GLU A 44 17.14 26.65 30.59
N VAL A 45 16.50 25.57 30.14
CA VAL A 45 16.69 24.26 30.74
C VAL A 45 18.09 23.83 30.32
N ILE A 46 19.08 24.13 31.17
CA ILE A 46 20.41 23.54 31.07
C ILE A 46 20.23 22.05 31.38
N VAL A 47 20.06 21.24 30.34
CA VAL A 47 20.28 19.81 30.45
C VAL A 47 21.79 19.66 30.60
N GLU A 48 22.26 19.40 31.82
CA GLU A 48 23.60 18.86 32.05
C GLU A 48 23.69 17.52 31.30
N GLN A 49 24.10 17.56 30.04
CA GLN A 49 24.66 16.39 29.38
C GLN A 49 26.02 16.13 30.01
N SER A 50 25.98 15.38 31.10
CA SER A 50 27.14 14.61 31.53
C SER A 50 27.61 13.78 30.32
N PRO A 51 28.87 13.90 29.88
CA PRO A 51 29.37 13.07 28.80
C PRO A 51 29.41 11.63 29.31
N SER A 52 28.39 10.86 28.95
CA SER A 52 28.34 9.42 29.11
C SER A 52 29.59 8.84 28.46
N THR A 53 30.53 8.39 29.29
CA THR A 53 31.72 7.63 28.87
C THR A 53 31.37 6.20 28.46
N THR A 54 30.10 5.80 28.58
CA THR A 54 29.58 4.55 28.06
C THR A 54 29.21 4.71 26.58
N PRO A 55 29.77 3.88 25.67
CA PRO A 55 29.33 3.82 24.28
C PRO A 55 27.82 3.60 24.23
N PHE A 56 27.13 4.30 23.34
CA PHE A 56 25.69 4.08 23.14
C PHE A 56 25.45 2.62 22.77
N GLN A 57 24.74 1.91 23.64
CA GLN A 57 24.39 0.52 23.42
C GLN A 57 22.96 0.45 22.89
N CYS A 58 22.78 -0.29 21.80
CA CYS A 58 21.44 -0.48 21.24
C CYS A 58 20.48 -1.03 22.28
N PRO A 59 19.31 -0.39 22.49
CA PRO A 59 18.32 -0.92 23.40
C PRO A 59 17.77 -2.25 22.85
N PHE A 60 17.58 -3.22 23.75
CA PHE A 60 16.96 -4.50 23.46
C PHE A 60 15.55 -4.53 24.05
N GLU A 61 14.52 -4.44 23.23
CA GLU A 61 13.15 -4.62 23.69
C GLU A 61 12.91 -6.07 24.11
N SER A 62 12.01 -6.28 25.07
CA SER A 62 11.66 -7.61 25.57
C SER A 62 11.24 -8.59 24.46
N TRP A 63 10.50 -8.11 23.46
CA TRP A 63 10.08 -8.92 22.31
C TRP A 63 11.24 -9.28 21.37
N ASN A 64 12.36 -8.54 21.42
CA ASN A 64 13.52 -8.68 20.55
C ASN A 64 14.74 -9.34 21.21
N GLN A 65 14.52 -10.00 22.35
CA GLN A 65 15.49 -10.82 23.07
C GLN A 65 15.31 -12.30 22.74
N VAL A 66 15.14 -12.63 21.45
CA VAL A 66 14.95 -14.00 20.96
C VAL A 66 16.08 -14.36 20.02
N HIS A 67 16.72 -15.50 20.29
CA HIS A 67 17.72 -16.11 19.41
C HIS A 67 17.22 -17.50 18.98
N SER A 68 17.40 -17.83 17.71
CA SER A 68 17.16 -19.17 17.16
C SER A 68 18.28 -19.49 16.18
N ASP A 69 18.67 -20.74 16.03
CA ASP A 69 19.62 -21.15 14.97
C ASP A 69 18.94 -21.86 13.80
N ILE A 70 17.61 -21.99 13.85
CA ILE A 70 16.82 -22.74 12.87
C ILE A 70 15.67 -21.89 12.30
N VAL A 71 15.28 -22.21 11.07
CA VAL A 71 14.03 -21.76 10.46
C VAL A 71 12.95 -22.82 10.66
N PRO A 72 11.76 -22.47 11.16
CA PRO A 72 10.66 -23.42 11.32
C PRO A 72 10.27 -24.07 9.99
N ASN A 73 10.04 -25.39 10.01
CA ASN A 73 9.62 -26.21 8.86
C ASN A 73 10.60 -26.22 7.67
N GLU A 74 11.88 -25.93 7.87
CA GLU A 74 12.88 -25.85 6.81
C GLU A 74 12.91 -27.11 5.91
N ASN A 75 12.94 -28.31 6.50
CA ASN A 75 12.92 -29.57 5.73
C ASN A 75 11.67 -29.71 4.84
N LEU A 76 10.51 -29.32 5.36
CA LEU A 76 9.25 -29.36 4.62
C LEU A 76 9.24 -28.32 3.50
N HIS A 77 9.80 -27.13 3.75
CA HIS A 77 9.96 -26.11 2.70
C HIS A 77 10.89 -26.59 1.59
N LEU A 78 11.99 -27.26 1.93
CA LEU A 78 12.90 -27.86 0.93
C LEU A 78 12.19 -28.91 0.06
N GLU A 79 11.36 -29.76 0.66
CA GLU A 79 10.52 -30.72 -0.08
C GLU A 79 9.57 -30.00 -1.05
N TRP A 80 8.90 -28.93 -0.60
CA TRP A 80 8.01 -28.16 -1.44
C TRP A 80 8.73 -27.41 -2.57
N ILE A 81 9.96 -26.94 -2.32
CA ILE A 81 10.82 -26.33 -3.33
C ILE A 81 11.16 -27.34 -4.44
N GLN A 82 11.54 -28.57 -4.07
CA GLN A 82 11.81 -29.64 -5.02
C GLN A 82 10.60 -29.98 -5.89
N ASN A 83 9.39 -29.83 -5.35
CA ASN A 83 8.13 -30.02 -6.06
C ASN A 83 7.63 -28.78 -6.82
N ASN A 84 8.43 -27.70 -6.91
CA ASN A 84 8.09 -26.43 -7.57
C ASN A 84 6.81 -25.75 -7.01
N ILE A 85 6.45 -26.03 -5.75
CA ILE A 85 5.30 -25.39 -5.09
C ILE A 85 5.55 -23.88 -5.00
N SER A 86 4.59 -23.09 -5.49
CA SER A 86 4.65 -21.63 -5.55
C SER A 86 5.74 -21.02 -6.45
N ARG A 87 6.39 -21.81 -7.33
CA ARG A 87 7.39 -21.28 -8.27
C ARG A 87 6.75 -20.30 -9.26
N ARG A 88 7.43 -19.20 -9.57
CA ARG A 88 6.99 -18.20 -10.54
C ARG A 88 8.16 -17.57 -11.28
N ASP A 89 8.15 -17.72 -12.60
CA ASP A 89 9.23 -17.25 -13.46
C ASP A 89 8.72 -16.19 -14.46
N ASN A 90 7.73 -15.39 -14.05
CA ASN A 90 7.09 -14.40 -14.93
C ASN A 90 8.01 -13.20 -15.23
N ILE A 91 8.92 -12.87 -14.32
CA ILE A 91 9.84 -11.73 -14.42
C ILE A 91 11.28 -12.26 -14.33
N LEU A 92 11.96 -12.30 -15.47
CA LEU A 92 13.24 -13.01 -15.62
C LEU A 92 14.48 -12.16 -15.35
N GLU A 93 14.41 -10.82 -15.39
CA GLU A 93 15.59 -9.95 -15.30
C GLU A 93 15.46 -8.88 -14.19
N SER A 94 14.70 -9.18 -13.13
CA SER A 94 14.54 -8.23 -12.02
C SER A 94 15.83 -8.05 -11.20
N GLN A 95 16.23 -6.80 -10.95
CA GLN A 95 17.18 -6.52 -9.88
C GLN A 95 16.50 -6.79 -8.54
N ILE A 96 17.18 -7.55 -7.69
CA ILE A 96 16.63 -7.96 -6.40
C ILE A 96 16.67 -6.75 -5.47
N ARG A 97 15.50 -6.31 -5.03
CA ARG A 97 15.30 -5.22 -4.06
C ARG A 97 14.52 -5.74 -2.88
N LEU A 98 14.95 -5.36 -1.68
CA LEU A 98 14.26 -5.64 -0.44
C LEU A 98 13.02 -4.74 -0.32
N LEU A 99 11.85 -5.35 -0.16
CA LEU A 99 10.57 -4.65 -0.05
C LEU A 99 10.14 -4.45 1.40
N SER A 100 10.25 -5.51 2.21
CA SER A 100 9.81 -5.49 3.61
C SER A 100 10.50 -6.61 4.38
N SER A 101 10.69 -6.40 5.68
CA SER A 101 11.15 -7.45 6.58
C SER A 101 10.27 -7.50 7.83
N PHE A 102 9.76 -8.68 8.14
CA PHE A 102 8.81 -8.93 9.22
C PHE A 102 9.42 -9.80 10.29
N VAL A 103 9.20 -9.43 11.54
CA VAL A 103 9.58 -10.23 12.70
C VAL A 103 8.36 -11.02 13.21
N TYR A 104 8.53 -12.32 13.35
CA TYR A 104 7.60 -13.23 14.01
C TYR A 104 8.20 -13.81 15.29
N PRO A 105 7.39 -14.51 16.12
CA PRO A 105 7.91 -15.11 17.35
C PRO A 105 9.11 -16.04 17.13
N ASP A 106 9.12 -16.80 16.04
CA ASP A 106 10.07 -17.89 15.78
C ASP A 106 11.03 -17.63 14.60
N HIS A 107 10.73 -16.70 13.70
CA HIS A 107 11.56 -16.35 12.55
C HIS A 107 11.37 -14.90 12.09
N ILE A 108 12.16 -14.49 11.11
CA ILE A 108 12.05 -13.25 10.36
C ILE A 108 11.75 -13.62 8.90
N SER A 109 10.85 -12.89 8.24
CA SER A 109 10.62 -13.01 6.79
C SER A 109 11.07 -11.75 6.09
N ILE A 110 11.89 -11.89 5.03
CA ILE A 110 12.27 -10.81 4.13
C ILE A 110 11.54 -11.03 2.80
N ILE A 111 10.92 -9.99 2.27
CA ILE A 111 10.22 -10.01 0.99
C ILE A 111 11.01 -9.20 -0.01
N THR A 112 11.17 -9.73 -1.21
CA THR A 112 11.85 -9.07 -2.32
C THR A 112 10.91 -8.87 -3.52
N ASN A 113 11.30 -8.09 -4.50
CA ASN A 113 10.58 -7.98 -5.78
C ASN A 113 10.85 -9.15 -6.75
N SER A 114 11.77 -10.08 -6.41
CA SER A 114 12.25 -11.10 -7.34
C SER A 114 11.38 -12.35 -7.33
N GLN A 115 10.77 -12.67 -8.46
CA GLN A 115 10.01 -13.92 -8.64
C GLN A 115 10.94 -15.08 -9.06
N ARG A 116 11.91 -14.81 -9.95
CA ARG A 116 12.84 -15.81 -10.50
C ARG A 116 13.80 -16.42 -9.48
N SER A 117 14.00 -15.77 -8.33
CA SER A 117 14.95 -16.23 -7.31
C SER A 117 14.44 -17.43 -6.52
N TYR A 118 13.23 -17.91 -6.78
CA TYR A 118 12.67 -19.10 -6.16
C TYR A 118 13.68 -20.26 -6.05
N GLY A 119 13.84 -20.81 -4.84
CA GLY A 119 14.75 -21.92 -4.58
C GLY A 119 16.24 -21.58 -4.62
N GLN A 120 16.62 -20.32 -4.88
CA GLN A 120 18.02 -19.89 -4.81
C GLN A 120 18.44 -19.72 -3.35
N LYS A 121 19.69 -20.11 -3.05
CA LYS A 121 20.31 -19.88 -1.75
C LYS A 121 20.70 -18.41 -1.59
N VAL A 122 20.60 -17.91 -0.37
CA VAL A 122 20.86 -16.51 -0.02
C VAL A 122 21.26 -16.40 1.44
N TYR A 123 22.13 -15.47 1.78
CA TYR A 123 22.53 -15.21 3.17
C TYR A 123 21.67 -14.11 3.78
N CYS A 124 21.08 -14.39 4.94
CA CYS A 124 20.49 -13.40 5.82
C CYS A 124 21.60 -12.63 6.53
N ARG A 125 21.52 -11.30 6.50
CA ARG A 125 22.49 -10.38 7.11
C ARG A 125 21.77 -9.50 8.13
N TYR A 126 22.34 -9.36 9.31
CA TYR A 126 21.65 -8.84 10.49
C TYR A 126 22.35 -7.60 11.02
N PHE A 127 21.57 -6.56 11.32
CA PHE A 127 22.13 -5.26 11.71
C PHE A 127 21.47 -4.74 12.99
N ASN A 128 22.27 -4.12 13.83
CA ASN A 128 21.83 -3.49 15.07
C ASN A 128 21.14 -2.13 14.80
N CYS A 129 20.74 -1.43 15.87
CA CYS A 129 20.07 -0.13 15.77
C CYS A 129 20.94 0.98 15.14
N LEU A 130 22.26 0.83 15.14
CA LEU A 130 23.23 1.73 14.52
C LEU A 130 23.51 1.38 13.05
N ARG A 131 22.78 0.39 12.48
CA ARG A 131 23.01 -0.17 11.14
C ARG A 131 24.39 -0.83 10.99
N GLU A 132 24.98 -1.31 12.08
CA GLU A 132 26.21 -2.08 12.04
C GLU A 132 25.88 -3.57 11.97
N GLU A 133 26.61 -4.30 11.12
CA GLU A 133 26.40 -5.74 10.99
C GLU A 133 26.81 -6.47 12.27
N ILE A 134 25.97 -7.39 12.72
CA ILE A 134 26.24 -8.22 13.88
C ILE A 134 27.20 -9.35 13.47
N SER A 135 28.41 -9.34 14.02
CA SER A 135 29.44 -10.35 13.72
C SER A 135 28.96 -11.78 13.97
N ASN A 136 29.35 -12.71 13.08
CA ASN A 136 29.05 -14.15 13.16
C ASN A 136 27.55 -14.48 13.28
N SER A 137 26.68 -13.60 12.80
CA SER A 137 25.23 -13.79 12.88
C SER A 137 24.60 -14.30 11.58
N SER A 138 25.35 -14.27 10.46
CA SER A 138 24.86 -14.61 9.13
C SER A 138 24.30 -16.03 9.06
N TYR A 139 23.33 -16.24 8.18
CA TYR A 139 22.65 -17.54 8.04
C TYR A 139 22.30 -17.79 6.58
N GLN A 140 22.65 -18.95 6.04
CA GLN A 140 22.27 -19.35 4.69
C GLN A 140 20.83 -19.85 4.67
N SER A 141 19.96 -19.09 4.01
CA SER A 141 18.55 -19.40 3.78
C SER A 141 18.29 -19.68 2.29
N ILE A 142 17.03 -19.80 1.93
CA ILE A 142 16.52 -20.08 0.59
C ILE A 142 15.26 -19.26 0.31
N PHE A 143 15.08 -18.87 -0.95
CA PHE A 143 13.86 -18.19 -1.41
C PHE A 143 12.67 -19.16 -1.43
N PHE A 144 11.80 -19.07 -0.42
CA PHE A 144 10.52 -19.77 -0.35
C PHE A 144 9.54 -19.17 0.68
N PRO A 145 8.24 -19.02 0.34
CA PRO A 145 7.64 -19.21 -0.98
C PRO A 145 7.99 -18.07 -1.93
N MET A 146 8.18 -18.39 -3.22
CA MET A 146 8.40 -17.41 -4.29
C MET A 146 9.52 -16.39 -3.96
N ASN A 147 9.15 -15.17 -3.58
CA ASN A 147 10.00 -14.01 -3.34
C ASN A 147 10.32 -13.74 -1.86
N VAL A 148 9.96 -14.68 -0.96
CA VAL A 148 10.11 -14.56 0.49
C VAL A 148 11.32 -15.38 0.96
N ILE A 149 12.12 -14.82 1.86
CA ILE A 149 13.28 -15.47 2.50
C ILE A 149 12.99 -15.55 4.00
N ARG A 150 13.22 -16.71 4.62
CA ARG A 150 13.04 -16.87 6.07
C ARG A 150 14.38 -16.93 6.78
N CYS A 151 14.56 -16.10 7.79
CA CYS A 151 15.78 -15.98 8.56
C CYS A 151 15.49 -16.31 10.03
N PRO A 152 16.39 -16.99 10.75
CA PRO A 152 16.22 -17.19 12.19
C PRO A 152 16.31 -15.87 12.96
N ARG A 153 15.79 -15.88 14.20
CA ARG A 153 15.83 -14.73 15.12
C ARG A 153 17.24 -14.52 15.66
N ARG A 154 17.60 -13.25 15.87
CA ARG A 154 18.87 -12.80 16.45
C ARG A 154 18.56 -11.67 17.42
N ILE A 155 19.20 -11.68 18.58
CA ILE A 155 18.97 -10.71 19.64
C ILE A 155 19.41 -9.31 19.17
N GLY A 156 18.54 -8.31 19.36
CA GLY A 156 18.87 -6.90 19.11
C GLY A 156 18.90 -6.45 17.65
N VAL A 157 18.50 -7.32 16.72
CA VAL A 157 18.42 -6.94 15.31
C VAL A 157 17.33 -5.92 15.10
N LYS A 158 17.65 -4.89 14.32
CA LYS A 158 16.75 -3.81 13.93
C LYS A 158 16.57 -3.67 12.44
N TYR A 159 17.58 -4.09 11.67
CA TYR A 159 17.53 -4.07 10.22
C TYR A 159 18.00 -5.39 9.65
N MET A 160 17.45 -5.74 8.50
CA MET A 160 17.78 -6.94 7.75
C MET A 160 18.32 -6.57 6.39
N SER A 161 19.27 -7.35 5.92
CA SER A 161 19.69 -7.36 4.52
C SER A 161 19.94 -8.79 4.04
N ILE A 162 20.31 -8.91 2.77
CA ILE A 162 20.70 -10.17 2.12
C ILE A 162 21.98 -10.01 1.31
N SER A 163 22.68 -11.12 1.10
CA SER A 163 23.77 -11.25 0.12
C SER A 163 23.73 -12.64 -0.54
N PHE A 164 24.26 -12.78 -1.76
CA PHE A 164 24.35 -14.09 -2.43
C PHE A 164 25.62 -14.86 -2.05
N ASP A 165 26.65 -14.13 -1.66
CA ASP A 165 27.87 -14.68 -1.07
C ASP A 165 28.04 -14.19 0.37
N SER A 166 28.76 -14.97 1.19
CA SER A 166 29.14 -14.55 2.54
C SER A 166 30.12 -13.37 2.55
N GLU A 167 30.94 -13.23 1.52
CA GLU A 167 31.97 -12.18 1.40
C GLU A 167 31.48 -10.95 0.61
N GLU A 168 30.32 -11.04 -0.02
CA GLU A 168 29.71 -9.94 -0.78
C GLU A 168 29.21 -8.83 0.17
N ILE A 169 29.34 -7.58 -0.29
CA ILE A 169 28.74 -6.42 0.37
C ILE A 169 27.21 -6.59 0.32
N PRO A 170 26.53 -6.64 1.48
CA PRO A 170 25.09 -6.81 1.51
C PRO A 170 24.36 -5.62 0.91
N GLN A 171 23.11 -5.83 0.50
CA GLN A 171 22.23 -4.72 0.06
C GLN A 171 21.99 -3.72 1.21
N GLU A 172 21.45 -2.55 0.90
CA GLU A 172 21.09 -1.56 1.92
C GLU A 172 20.10 -2.16 2.93
N PRO A 173 20.40 -2.14 4.25
CA PRO A 173 19.54 -2.74 5.25
C PRO A 173 18.18 -2.04 5.37
N ILE A 174 17.12 -2.83 5.37
CA ILE A 174 15.75 -2.36 5.58
C ILE A 174 15.29 -2.62 7.02
N PRO A 175 14.43 -1.77 7.60
CA PRO A 175 13.98 -1.95 8.98
C PRO A 175 13.19 -3.25 9.14
N LEU A 176 13.36 -3.88 10.31
CA LEU A 176 12.42 -4.89 10.80
C LEU A 176 11.14 -4.20 11.21
N VAL A 177 10.07 -4.51 10.47
CA VAL A 177 8.78 -3.87 10.60
C VAL A 177 7.78 -4.84 11.19
N TYR A 178 6.81 -4.26 11.88
CA TYR A 178 5.55 -4.88 12.23
C TYR A 178 4.43 -4.03 11.59
N ARG A 179 3.62 -4.64 10.70
CA ARG A 179 2.42 -4.04 10.01
C ARG A 179 2.68 -3.01 8.90
N VAL A 180 1.66 -2.79 8.01
CA VAL A 180 1.41 -1.84 6.85
C VAL A 180 0.75 -2.46 5.55
N PHE A 181 -0.55 -2.40 5.27
CA PHE A 181 -1.21 -2.96 4.03
C PHE A 181 -0.92 -2.23 2.69
N GLU A 182 -1.16 -2.79 1.48
CA GLU A 182 -0.59 -2.32 0.19
C GLU A 182 -1.53 -1.76 -0.91
N VAL A 183 -1.10 -0.72 -1.67
CA VAL A 183 -1.68 -0.25 -2.96
C VAL A 183 -0.58 0.24 -3.91
N PHE A 184 -0.77 0.03 -5.23
CA PHE A 184 0.10 0.59 -6.27
C PHE A 184 -0.45 1.82 -6.95
N ASN A 185 0.48 2.68 -7.38
CA ASN A 185 0.36 3.72 -8.41
C ASN A 185 -1.06 4.26 -8.64
N MET A 186 -1.33 5.42 -8.06
CA MET A 186 -2.66 6.00 -8.02
C MET A 186 -2.59 7.45 -8.49
N ASN A 187 -3.57 7.87 -9.32
CA ASN A 187 -3.66 9.26 -9.75
C ASN A 187 -4.02 10.19 -8.58
N GLU A 188 -3.77 11.49 -8.72
CA GLU A 188 -4.03 12.50 -7.67
C GLU A 188 -5.48 12.43 -7.16
N TYR A 189 -6.44 12.29 -8.09
CA TYR A 189 -7.85 12.21 -7.77
C TYR A 189 -8.16 11.05 -6.81
N SER A 190 -7.71 9.84 -7.13
CA SER A 190 -7.91 8.63 -6.32
C SER A 190 -7.07 8.68 -5.05
N ARG A 191 -5.88 9.31 -5.11
CA ARG A 191 -5.02 9.50 -3.94
C ARG A 191 -5.71 10.32 -2.86
N LYS A 192 -6.48 11.34 -3.25
CA LYS A 192 -7.24 12.19 -2.32
C LYS A 192 -8.19 11.40 -1.42
N ILE A 193 -8.95 10.45 -1.96
CA ILE A 193 -9.89 9.64 -1.15
C ILE A 193 -9.16 8.62 -0.27
N ILE A 194 -8.07 8.03 -0.75
CA ILE A 194 -7.25 7.12 0.04
C ILE A 194 -6.57 7.87 1.20
N ASP A 195 -6.05 9.07 0.97
CA ASP A 195 -5.48 9.90 2.03
C ASP A 195 -6.51 10.28 3.08
N GLU A 196 -7.77 10.48 2.70
CA GLU A 196 -8.84 10.67 3.68
C GLU A 196 -9.07 9.43 4.55
N TYR A 197 -9.12 8.23 3.95
CA TYR A 197 -9.23 6.98 4.73
C TYR A 197 -8.00 6.72 5.60
N LEU A 198 -6.81 7.10 5.15
CA LEU A 198 -5.59 7.04 5.96
C LEU A 198 -5.66 8.01 7.15
N ARG A 199 -6.08 9.25 6.90
CA ARG A 199 -6.21 10.30 7.92
C ARG A 199 -7.23 9.93 8.99
N THR A 200 -8.33 9.27 8.63
CA THR A 200 -9.32 8.79 9.60
C THR A 200 -8.92 7.49 10.30
N GLY A 201 -7.81 6.87 9.92
CA GLY A 201 -7.34 5.60 10.47
C GLY A 201 -8.20 4.40 10.07
N GLU A 202 -8.98 4.53 8.99
CA GLU A 202 -9.83 3.46 8.46
C GLU A 202 -9.02 2.43 7.65
N ILE A 203 -7.88 2.84 7.07
CA ILE A 203 -6.97 1.97 6.30
C ILE A 203 -5.50 2.24 6.64
N GLU A 204 -4.63 1.32 6.23
CA GLU A 204 -3.18 1.51 6.15
C GLU A 204 -2.74 1.39 4.68
N LEU A 205 -1.63 2.04 4.29
CA LEU A 205 -1.13 2.06 2.91
C LEU A 205 0.39 1.82 2.83
N THR A 206 0.77 0.92 1.94
CA THR A 206 2.11 0.46 1.58
C THR A 206 2.22 0.63 0.09
N VAL A 207 3.31 1.23 -0.34
CA VAL A 207 3.62 1.38 -1.74
C VAL A 207 4.81 0.48 -2.03
N ILE A 208 4.64 -0.53 -2.87
CA ILE A 208 5.79 -1.30 -3.36
C ILE A 208 6.56 -0.41 -4.34
N GLN A 209 7.80 -0.11 -3.97
CA GLN A 209 8.76 0.53 -4.86
C GLN A 209 9.38 -0.55 -5.73
N SER A 210 9.12 -0.48 -7.04
CA SER A 210 9.76 -1.35 -8.02
C SER A 210 10.69 -0.55 -8.92
N GLU A 211 11.55 -1.25 -9.65
CA GLU A 211 12.39 -0.63 -10.69
C GLU A 211 11.61 -0.32 -11.98
N TYR A 212 10.41 -0.88 -12.11
CA TYR A 212 9.61 -0.78 -13.32
C TYR A 212 8.78 0.51 -13.31
N LYS A 213 8.79 1.22 -14.44
CA LYS A 213 7.98 2.42 -14.66
C LYS A 213 6.48 2.13 -14.57
N THR A 214 6.08 0.94 -15.01
CA THR A 214 4.70 0.45 -15.01
C THR A 214 4.69 -0.99 -14.54
N ILE A 215 3.68 -1.29 -13.75
CA ILE A 215 3.49 -2.59 -13.10
C ILE A 215 2.20 -3.16 -13.65
N ASP A 216 2.19 -4.45 -13.97
CA ASP A 216 1.03 -5.13 -14.52
C ASP A 216 0.53 -6.24 -13.58
N TRP A 217 -0.44 -7.03 -14.05
CA TRP A 217 -1.07 -8.10 -13.29
C TRP A 217 -0.08 -9.17 -12.79
N GLN A 218 1.13 -9.27 -13.35
CA GLN A 218 2.13 -10.25 -12.94
C GLN A 218 2.68 -9.93 -11.53
N PHE A 219 2.52 -8.70 -11.05
CA PHE A 219 2.94 -8.25 -9.72
C PHE A 219 1.91 -8.50 -8.62
N HIS A 220 0.68 -8.92 -8.96
CA HIS A 220 -0.34 -9.27 -7.97
C HIS A 220 0.17 -10.31 -6.95
N LEU A 221 1.02 -11.27 -7.35
CA LEU A 221 1.56 -12.24 -6.39
C LEU A 221 2.55 -11.63 -5.38
N LEU A 222 3.25 -10.57 -5.77
CA LEU A 222 4.09 -9.83 -4.84
C LEU A 222 3.22 -9.20 -3.76
N GLN A 223 2.10 -8.56 -4.14
CA GLN A 223 1.12 -7.98 -3.21
C GLN A 223 0.54 -9.00 -2.25
N ILE A 224 0.17 -10.15 -2.80
CA ILE A 224 -0.47 -11.21 -2.03
C ILE A 224 0.52 -11.79 -1.03
N ASN A 225 1.78 -11.99 -1.43
CA ASN A 225 2.80 -12.48 -0.51
C ASN A 225 3.15 -11.46 0.56
N GLU A 226 3.21 -10.18 0.20
CA GLU A 226 3.35 -9.04 1.11
C GLU A 226 2.24 -9.07 2.18
N CYS A 227 0.97 -8.95 1.74
CA CYS A 227 -0.21 -8.97 2.59
C CYS A 227 -0.29 -10.24 3.45
N HIS A 228 0.02 -11.40 2.86
CA HIS A 228 0.03 -12.69 3.55
C HIS A 228 1.06 -12.72 4.68
N GLN A 229 2.33 -12.41 4.40
CA GLN A 229 3.36 -12.39 5.44
C GLN A 229 2.98 -11.37 6.51
N ARG A 230 2.68 -10.14 6.14
CA ARG A 230 2.34 -9.08 7.08
C ARG A 230 1.21 -9.42 8.03
N SER A 231 0.21 -10.14 7.55
CA SER A 231 -0.98 -10.48 8.34
C SER A 231 -0.75 -11.64 9.32
N LYS A 232 0.34 -12.41 9.17
CA LYS A 232 0.67 -13.51 10.09
C LYS A 232 0.79 -13.00 11.52
N HIS A 233 0.08 -13.66 12.43
CA HIS A 233 0.01 -13.34 13.86
C HIS A 233 -0.59 -11.96 14.20
N HIS A 234 -1.00 -11.19 13.19
CA HIS A 234 -1.75 -9.96 13.35
C HIS A 234 -3.25 -10.21 13.25
N SER A 235 -3.65 -10.84 12.14
CA SER A 235 -5.04 -11.12 11.82
C SER A 235 -5.30 -12.61 11.93
N LYS A 236 -6.37 -13.01 12.65
CA LYS A 236 -6.81 -14.41 12.69
C LYS A 236 -7.24 -14.91 11.31
N TRP A 237 -7.84 -14.02 10.52
CA TRP A 237 -8.35 -14.30 9.18
C TRP A 237 -7.93 -13.17 8.25
N VAL A 238 -7.58 -13.53 7.01
CA VAL A 238 -7.18 -12.63 5.93
C VAL A 238 -8.03 -12.93 4.73
N ILE A 239 -8.51 -11.89 4.08
CA ILE A 239 -9.32 -11.94 2.87
C ILE A 239 -8.50 -11.33 1.74
N ASN A 240 -8.30 -12.06 0.64
CA ASN A 240 -7.63 -11.52 -0.54
C ASN A 240 -8.65 -11.30 -1.65
N VAL A 241 -9.01 -10.04 -1.86
CA VAL A 241 -10.11 -9.63 -2.76
C VAL A 241 -9.75 -8.38 -3.53
N ASP A 242 -10.27 -8.30 -4.75
CA ASP A 242 -10.10 -7.12 -5.60
C ASP A 242 -11.07 -6.00 -5.17
N ILE A 243 -10.74 -4.73 -5.45
CA ILE A 243 -11.57 -3.58 -5.05
C ILE A 243 -12.93 -3.56 -5.76
N ASP A 244 -13.10 -4.28 -6.85
CA ASP A 244 -14.36 -4.51 -7.58
C ASP A 244 -15.09 -5.79 -7.14
N GLU A 245 -14.70 -6.38 -6.00
CA GLU A 245 -15.36 -7.54 -5.41
C GLU A 245 -16.09 -7.21 -4.10
N ARG A 246 -17.23 -7.85 -3.87
CA ARG A 246 -18.02 -7.69 -2.65
C ARG A 246 -18.37 -9.05 -2.06
N LEU A 247 -17.99 -9.29 -0.81
CA LEU A 247 -18.50 -10.41 -0.04
C LEU A 247 -19.92 -10.10 0.41
N VAL A 248 -20.88 -10.97 0.07
CA VAL A 248 -22.27 -10.85 0.48
C VAL A 248 -22.65 -12.04 1.35
N ILE A 249 -23.25 -11.75 2.51
CA ILE A 249 -23.86 -12.74 3.38
C ILE A 249 -25.35 -12.75 3.06
N LEU A 250 -25.86 -13.92 2.65
CA LEU A 250 -27.23 -14.12 2.18
C LEU A 250 -28.13 -14.73 3.27
N ASP A 251 -27.55 -15.34 4.30
CA ASP A 251 -28.30 -15.84 5.45
C ASP A 251 -28.49 -14.76 6.51
N ASP A 252 -29.74 -14.30 6.69
CA ASP A 252 -30.14 -13.28 7.67
C ASP A 252 -29.75 -13.61 9.12
N LYS A 253 -29.50 -14.88 9.43
CA LYS A 253 -29.07 -15.32 10.76
C LYS A 253 -27.61 -14.95 11.04
N ILE A 254 -26.80 -14.78 10.00
CA ILE A 254 -25.38 -14.44 10.10
C ILE A 254 -25.23 -12.92 10.03
N LYS A 255 -24.84 -12.32 11.16
CA LYS A 255 -24.81 -10.85 11.30
C LYS A 255 -23.53 -10.19 10.82
N SER A 256 -22.45 -10.96 10.66
CA SER A 256 -21.16 -10.45 10.20
C SER A 256 -20.26 -11.55 9.65
N VAL A 257 -19.24 -11.17 8.89
CA VAL A 257 -18.15 -12.07 8.46
C VAL A 257 -17.48 -12.73 9.66
N GLY A 258 -17.30 -12.00 10.76
CA GLY A 258 -16.78 -12.55 12.01
C GLY A 258 -17.65 -13.68 12.58
N SER A 259 -18.97 -13.53 12.55
CA SER A 259 -19.91 -14.58 13.02
C SER A 259 -19.96 -15.79 12.10
N LEU A 260 -19.75 -15.62 10.79
CA LEU A 260 -19.59 -16.73 9.86
C LEU A 260 -18.32 -17.52 10.20
N LEU A 261 -17.20 -16.80 10.40
CA LEU A 261 -15.89 -17.41 10.57
C LEU A 261 -15.66 -18.01 11.97
N SER A 262 -16.44 -17.59 12.97
CA SER A 262 -16.33 -18.12 14.34
C SER A 262 -16.80 -19.57 14.45
N GLY A 263 -17.62 -20.06 13.51
CA GLY A 263 -18.08 -21.44 13.46
C GLY A 263 -17.00 -22.46 13.08
N TYR A 264 -15.89 -22.01 12.46
CA TYR A 264 -14.83 -22.90 12.02
C TYR A 264 -13.82 -23.20 13.13
N ASN A 265 -13.50 -24.49 13.29
CA ASN A 265 -12.56 -24.97 14.29
C ASN A 265 -11.09 -24.56 13.99
N ASN A 266 -10.16 -25.00 14.82
CA ASN A 266 -8.73 -24.68 14.64
C ASN A 266 -7.99 -25.57 13.63
N THR A 267 -8.61 -26.51 12.93
CA THR A 267 -7.97 -27.22 11.79
C THR A 267 -8.25 -26.51 10.48
N VAL A 268 -9.34 -25.74 10.36
CA VAL A 268 -9.63 -24.96 9.15
C VAL A 268 -8.60 -23.85 8.98
N ALA A 269 -7.90 -23.86 7.85
CA ALA A 269 -6.93 -22.86 7.44
C ALA A 269 -7.43 -21.97 6.30
N GLU A 270 -8.39 -22.44 5.52
CA GLU A 270 -8.92 -21.74 4.35
C GLU A 270 -10.42 -21.97 4.28
N VAL A 271 -11.17 -20.90 4.04
CA VAL A 271 -12.61 -20.91 3.81
C VAL A 271 -12.85 -20.37 2.41
N GLY A 272 -13.29 -21.23 1.50
CA GLY A 272 -13.56 -20.90 0.10
C GLY A 272 -15.01 -20.45 -0.11
N PHE A 273 -15.17 -19.47 -0.98
CA PHE A 273 -16.45 -18.84 -1.31
C PHE A 273 -16.66 -18.86 -2.82
N ALA A 274 -17.84 -19.34 -3.24
CA ALA A 274 -18.24 -19.26 -4.63
C ALA A 274 -18.35 -17.80 -5.09
N ILE A 275 -18.24 -17.59 -6.39
CA ILE A 275 -18.38 -16.28 -7.01
C ILE A 275 -19.62 -16.21 -7.90
N ARG A 276 -20.14 -15.00 -8.06
CA ARG A 276 -21.11 -14.61 -9.07
C ARG A 276 -20.55 -13.39 -9.80
N ARG A 277 -20.42 -13.49 -11.13
CA ARG A 277 -19.95 -12.36 -11.94
C ARG A 277 -21.13 -11.48 -12.33
N ILE A 278 -20.95 -10.18 -12.25
CA ILE A 278 -21.93 -9.18 -12.65
C ILE A 278 -21.35 -8.46 -13.87
N GLN A 279 -22.16 -8.32 -14.92
CA GLN A 279 -21.73 -7.66 -16.15
C GLN A 279 -21.61 -6.16 -15.93
N LYS A 280 -20.38 -5.67 -15.89
CA LYS A 280 -20.05 -4.23 -15.94
C LYS A 280 -19.83 -3.84 -17.39
N THR A 281 -20.77 -3.12 -17.98
CA THR A 281 -20.77 -2.81 -19.41
C THR A 281 -20.03 -1.54 -19.77
N GLU A 282 -19.77 -0.67 -18.79
CA GLU A 282 -19.18 0.65 -18.99
C GLU A 282 -18.04 0.90 -17.99
N LYS A 283 -17.19 1.88 -18.31
CA LYS A 283 -16.17 2.40 -17.39
C LYS A 283 -16.82 3.29 -16.35
N LEU A 284 -16.22 3.33 -15.16
CA LEU A 284 -16.61 4.29 -14.13
C LEU A 284 -16.22 5.71 -14.57
N PRO A 285 -16.97 6.74 -14.14
CA PRO A 285 -16.60 8.12 -14.39
C PRO A 285 -15.22 8.43 -13.80
N GLU A 286 -14.45 9.29 -14.48
CA GLU A 286 -13.10 9.64 -14.03
C GLU A 286 -13.12 10.55 -12.79
N LYS A 287 -14.18 11.34 -12.62
CA LYS A 287 -14.34 12.32 -11.54
C LYS A 287 -15.79 12.40 -11.09
N TYR A 288 -15.94 12.86 -9.85
CA TYR A 288 -17.20 13.30 -9.28
C TYR A 288 -17.65 14.62 -9.91
N GLU A 289 -18.87 14.66 -10.45
CA GLU A 289 -19.50 15.86 -11.01
C GLU A 289 -20.77 16.27 -10.24
N SER A 290 -21.63 15.31 -9.87
CA SER A 290 -22.85 15.58 -9.12
C SER A 290 -23.35 14.37 -8.33
N ASP A 291 -24.29 14.60 -7.41
CA ASP A 291 -24.99 13.54 -6.66
C ASP A 291 -25.73 12.59 -7.62
N GLU A 292 -26.39 13.13 -8.65
CA GLU A 292 -27.13 12.34 -9.65
C GLU A 292 -26.20 11.40 -10.43
N GLN A 293 -25.04 11.89 -10.87
CA GLN A 293 -24.05 11.11 -11.59
C GLN A 293 -23.58 9.93 -10.75
N ILE A 294 -23.20 10.17 -9.49
CA ILE A 294 -22.72 9.09 -8.62
C ILE A 294 -23.80 8.07 -8.36
N ILE A 295 -25.04 8.50 -8.08
CA ILE A 295 -26.15 7.58 -7.84
C ILE A 295 -26.39 6.69 -9.05
N SER A 296 -26.34 7.24 -10.27
CA SER A 296 -26.52 6.47 -11.50
C SER A 296 -25.34 5.54 -11.80
N GLU A 297 -24.13 5.90 -11.39
CA GLU A 297 -22.88 5.16 -11.68
C GLU A 297 -22.46 4.15 -10.59
N MET A 298 -23.13 4.13 -9.43
CA MET A 298 -22.87 3.14 -8.39
C MET A 298 -23.09 1.71 -8.90
N GLU A 299 -22.02 0.91 -8.94
CA GLU A 299 -22.02 -0.41 -9.60
C GLU A 299 -23.10 -1.36 -9.06
N PHE A 300 -23.33 -1.33 -7.74
CA PHE A 300 -24.31 -2.19 -7.07
C PHE A 300 -25.77 -1.76 -7.31
N LEU A 301 -26.00 -0.56 -7.83
CA LEU A 301 -27.31 -0.07 -8.27
C LEU A 301 -27.49 -0.26 -9.78
N LYS A 302 -26.46 0.10 -10.56
CA LYS A 302 -26.47 0.10 -12.03
C LYS A 302 -26.49 -1.30 -12.63
N TYR A 303 -25.71 -2.23 -12.09
CA TYR A 303 -25.49 -3.55 -12.71
C TYR A 303 -26.14 -4.69 -11.92
N ASN A 304 -27.07 -5.39 -12.57
CA ASN A 304 -27.82 -6.52 -11.99
C ASN A 304 -27.81 -7.79 -12.85
N VAL A 305 -27.30 -7.73 -14.09
CA VAL A 305 -27.17 -8.89 -14.97
C VAL A 305 -26.02 -9.77 -14.48
N SER A 306 -26.37 -10.93 -13.94
CA SER A 306 -25.45 -11.80 -13.21
C SER A 306 -25.32 -13.17 -13.85
N SER A 307 -24.12 -13.74 -13.82
CA SER A 307 -23.88 -15.15 -14.19
C SER A 307 -24.53 -16.10 -13.17
N PRO A 308 -24.63 -17.41 -13.47
CA PRO A 308 -24.79 -18.42 -12.44
C PRO A 308 -23.67 -18.33 -11.40
N VAL A 309 -23.93 -18.88 -10.22
CA VAL A 309 -22.90 -19.08 -9.20
C VAL A 309 -21.89 -20.11 -9.72
N SER A 310 -20.59 -19.82 -9.54
CA SER A 310 -19.51 -20.67 -10.01
C SER A 310 -18.40 -20.76 -8.97
N TRP A 311 -17.74 -21.92 -8.95
CA TRP A 311 -16.50 -22.15 -8.21
C TRP A 311 -15.25 -21.87 -9.06
N GLY A 312 -15.42 -21.61 -10.36
CA GLY A 312 -14.33 -21.16 -11.22
C GLY A 312 -13.85 -19.78 -10.76
N ALA A 313 -12.60 -19.71 -10.29
CA ALA A 313 -12.01 -18.53 -9.63
C ALA A 313 -12.70 -18.12 -8.31
N TYR A 314 -13.11 -19.11 -7.51
CA TYR A 314 -13.54 -18.91 -6.11
C TYR A 314 -12.53 -18.06 -5.32
N LYS A 315 -13.01 -17.36 -4.30
CA LYS A 315 -12.19 -16.50 -3.42
C LYS A 315 -12.11 -17.09 -2.03
N THR A 316 -11.10 -16.71 -1.27
CA THR A 316 -10.81 -17.32 0.03
C THR A 316 -10.62 -16.32 1.14
N ILE A 317 -11.04 -16.73 2.34
CA ILE A 317 -10.62 -16.15 3.59
C ILE A 317 -9.80 -17.20 4.31
N TYR A 318 -8.58 -16.88 4.72
CA TYR A 318 -7.63 -17.86 5.22
C TYR A 318 -6.94 -17.40 6.49
N ARG A 319 -6.35 -18.35 7.23
CA ARG A 319 -5.54 -18.08 8.42
C ARG A 319 -4.07 -18.01 8.03
N PRO A 320 -3.44 -16.83 8.10
CA PRO A 320 -2.13 -16.62 7.50
C PRO A 320 -1.04 -17.46 8.16
N GLU A 321 -1.16 -17.80 9.44
CA GLU A 321 -0.20 -18.66 10.15
C GLU A 321 -0.22 -20.12 9.66
N LYS A 322 -1.31 -20.55 9.03
CA LYS A 322 -1.49 -21.92 8.54
C LYS A 322 -1.23 -22.10 7.05
N ILE A 323 -1.05 -20.99 6.33
CA ILE A 323 -0.75 -21.02 4.90
C ILE A 323 0.75 -20.79 4.69
N ALA A 324 1.39 -21.73 3.99
CA ALA A 324 2.79 -21.60 3.61
C ALA A 324 2.95 -20.69 2.39
N ALA A 325 2.12 -20.90 1.36
CA ALA A 325 2.16 -20.18 0.09
C ALA A 325 0.75 -19.86 -0.42
N MET A 326 0.52 -18.60 -0.83
CA MET A 326 -0.73 -18.13 -1.40
C MET A 326 -0.63 -18.01 -2.93
N TYR A 327 -1.74 -18.24 -3.61
CA TYR A 327 -1.98 -17.83 -5.00
C TYR A 327 -2.97 -16.68 -5.07
N TYR A 328 -3.31 -16.24 -6.30
CA TYR A 328 -4.25 -15.15 -6.55
C TYR A 328 -5.53 -15.26 -5.72
N HIS A 329 -6.17 -16.43 -5.71
CA HIS A 329 -7.47 -16.58 -5.04
C HIS A 329 -7.54 -17.70 -3.99
N TRP A 330 -6.53 -18.57 -3.90
CA TRP A 330 -6.51 -19.72 -2.99
C TRP A 330 -5.10 -20.03 -2.51
N ALA A 331 -4.96 -20.88 -1.49
CA ALA A 331 -3.64 -21.29 -1.02
C ALA A 331 -3.00 -22.33 -1.95
N TYR A 332 -1.74 -22.10 -2.35
CA TYR A 332 -0.94 -23.15 -2.98
C TYR A 332 -0.72 -24.32 -2.04
N GLN A 333 -0.36 -23.98 -0.81
CA GLN A 333 0.12 -24.94 0.15
C GLN A 333 -0.25 -24.51 1.56
N ARG A 334 -0.91 -25.44 2.23
CA ARG A 334 -1.27 -25.41 3.64
C ARG A 334 -0.21 -26.16 4.45
N TYR A 335 0.02 -25.73 5.68
CA TYR A 335 0.80 -26.53 6.62
C TYR A 335 0.04 -27.82 7.00
N PRO A 336 0.75 -28.88 7.43
CA PRO A 336 0.14 -30.13 7.85
C PRO A 336 -0.96 -29.95 8.89
N ASP A 337 -1.87 -30.92 8.98
CA ASP A 337 -2.99 -30.95 9.93
C ASP A 337 -4.04 -29.84 9.72
N THR A 338 -4.04 -29.21 8.55
CA THR A 338 -5.01 -28.16 8.22
C THR A 338 -5.85 -28.44 6.98
N VAL A 339 -7.10 -28.02 7.02
CA VAL A 339 -8.11 -28.28 5.98
C VAL A 339 -8.63 -26.99 5.35
N ALA A 340 -9.16 -27.12 4.13
CA ALA A 340 -9.96 -26.10 3.50
C ALA A 340 -11.44 -26.50 3.61
N GLU A 341 -12.30 -25.57 3.97
CA GLU A 341 -13.74 -25.74 3.96
C GLU A 341 -14.40 -24.74 3.00
N TYR A 342 -15.61 -25.03 2.55
CA TYR A 342 -16.29 -24.23 1.53
C TYR A 342 -17.65 -23.78 2.04
N VAL A 343 -17.91 -22.48 1.97
CA VAL A 343 -19.20 -21.91 2.35
C VAL A 343 -20.21 -22.26 1.27
N LYS A 344 -21.39 -22.72 1.68
CA LYS A 344 -22.48 -22.94 0.73
C LYS A 344 -22.91 -21.61 0.11
N SER A 345 -23.14 -21.61 -1.19
CA SER A 345 -23.42 -20.38 -1.95
C SER A 345 -24.70 -19.66 -1.55
N GLU A 346 -25.65 -20.36 -0.92
CA GLU A 346 -26.87 -19.79 -0.34
C GLU A 346 -26.63 -19.07 0.99
N ILE A 347 -25.46 -19.27 1.62
CA ILE A 347 -25.08 -18.63 2.89
C ILE A 347 -24.26 -17.38 2.62
N ALA A 348 -23.22 -17.48 1.80
CA ALA A 348 -22.39 -16.35 1.41
C ALA A 348 -21.68 -16.61 0.08
N LEU A 349 -21.43 -15.54 -0.68
CA LEU A 349 -20.69 -15.59 -1.94
C LEU A 349 -20.01 -14.25 -2.23
N PHE A 350 -19.09 -14.26 -3.19
CA PHE A 350 -18.51 -13.04 -3.75
C PHE A 350 -19.24 -12.58 -5.00
N ARG A 351 -19.63 -11.31 -5.04
CA ARG A 351 -20.02 -10.59 -6.25
C ARG A 351 -18.78 -9.97 -6.87
N HIS A 352 -18.49 -10.30 -8.12
CA HIS A 352 -17.36 -9.74 -8.88
C HIS A 352 -17.91 -8.91 -10.05
N TYR A 353 -17.73 -7.59 -10.00
CA TYR A 353 -18.17 -6.67 -11.06
C TYR A 353 -17.18 -6.72 -12.23
N ARG A 354 -17.43 -7.63 -13.18
CA ARG A 354 -16.48 -7.92 -14.26
C ARG A 354 -16.83 -7.15 -15.53
N SER A 355 -15.84 -6.44 -16.05
CA SER A 355 -16.01 -5.72 -17.32
C SER A 355 -16.30 -6.68 -18.48
N THR A 356 -17.16 -6.23 -19.40
CA THR A 356 -17.49 -6.90 -20.66
C THR A 356 -16.61 -6.43 -21.82
N GLU A 357 -15.67 -5.52 -21.59
CA GLU A 357 -14.75 -5.02 -22.60
C GLU A 357 -13.92 -6.15 -23.23
N LYS A 358 -13.71 -6.05 -24.54
CA LYS A 358 -12.79 -6.94 -25.27
C LYS A 358 -11.37 -6.41 -25.04
N ASN A 359 -10.40 -7.32 -24.89
CA ASN A 359 -8.96 -7.02 -24.73
C ASN A 359 -8.51 -6.53 -23.34
N ILE A 360 -9.26 -6.84 -22.29
CA ILE A 360 -8.77 -6.73 -20.90
C ILE A 360 -8.39 -8.10 -20.35
N LEU A 361 -7.56 -8.12 -19.30
CA LEU A 361 -7.23 -9.36 -18.59
C LEU A 361 -8.52 -10.03 -18.08
N GLY A 362 -8.66 -11.33 -18.30
CA GLY A 362 -9.87 -12.08 -17.96
C GLY A 362 -11.10 -11.72 -18.82
N SER A 363 -10.89 -11.11 -20.00
CA SER A 363 -11.90 -11.06 -21.07
C SER A 363 -12.21 -12.47 -21.60
N GLY A 364 -13.34 -12.63 -22.29
CA GLY A 364 -13.80 -13.94 -22.79
C GLY A 364 -14.62 -14.76 -21.80
N TRP A 365 -14.79 -14.29 -20.56
CA TRP A 365 -15.63 -14.98 -19.58
C TRP A 365 -17.11 -15.06 -19.97
N LEU A 366 -17.59 -14.17 -20.84
CA LEU A 366 -18.95 -14.22 -21.38
C LEU A 366 -19.19 -15.43 -22.29
N THR A 367 -18.14 -15.99 -22.91
CA THR A 367 -18.25 -17.15 -23.80
C THR A 367 -17.97 -18.47 -23.09
N ASP A 368 -17.44 -18.43 -21.87
CA ASP A 368 -17.18 -19.60 -21.04
C ASP A 368 -18.50 -20.28 -20.62
N PRO A 369 -18.69 -21.58 -20.91
CA PRO A 369 -19.87 -22.33 -20.53
C PRO A 369 -20.27 -22.23 -19.06
N ASN A 370 -19.31 -22.07 -18.15
CA ASN A 370 -19.55 -21.99 -16.71
C ASN A 370 -20.27 -20.70 -16.28
N TYR A 371 -20.25 -19.66 -17.12
CA TYR A 371 -20.90 -18.38 -16.84
C TYR A 371 -22.08 -18.08 -17.77
N LYS A 372 -22.41 -19.00 -18.69
CA LYS A 372 -23.59 -18.89 -19.56
C LYS A 372 -24.88 -18.94 -18.71
N ASN A 373 -25.98 -18.42 -19.24
CA ASN A 373 -27.30 -18.32 -18.58
C ASN A 373 -27.39 -17.19 -17.55
N PHE A 374 -27.25 -15.97 -18.05
CA PHE A 374 -27.38 -14.77 -17.23
C PHE A 374 -28.82 -14.58 -16.72
N SER A 375 -28.93 -14.04 -15.50
CA SER A 375 -30.20 -13.69 -14.86
C SER A 375 -30.09 -12.33 -14.19
N ILE A 376 -31.21 -11.66 -14.02
CA ILE A 376 -31.27 -10.40 -13.29
C ILE A 376 -31.32 -10.74 -11.80
N VAL A 377 -30.30 -10.30 -11.07
CA VAL A 377 -30.22 -10.43 -9.61
C VAL A 377 -29.88 -9.06 -9.02
N SER A 378 -30.89 -8.43 -8.42
CA SER A 378 -30.74 -7.14 -7.76
C SER A 378 -30.12 -7.28 -6.37
N GLU A 379 -29.45 -6.23 -5.91
CA GLU A 379 -28.99 -6.10 -4.52
C GLU A 379 -30.19 -5.97 -3.55
N GLU A 380 -30.01 -6.37 -2.29
CA GLU A 380 -31.03 -6.15 -1.27
C GLU A 380 -31.23 -4.64 -1.05
N THR A 381 -32.47 -4.17 -1.20
CA THR A 381 -32.79 -2.73 -1.24
C THR A 381 -32.34 -1.98 0.02
N LYS A 382 -32.46 -2.61 1.20
CA LYS A 382 -32.11 -1.97 2.47
C LYS A 382 -30.59 -1.74 2.63
N LEU A 383 -29.79 -2.73 2.22
CA LEU A 383 -28.33 -2.63 2.22
C LEU A 383 -27.87 -1.63 1.15
N ALA A 384 -28.45 -1.69 -0.04
CA ALA A 384 -28.13 -0.81 -1.15
C ALA A 384 -28.37 0.67 -0.79
N GLU A 385 -29.50 1.00 -0.17
CA GLU A 385 -29.81 2.37 0.26
C GLU A 385 -28.81 2.89 1.30
N LYS A 386 -28.49 2.09 2.32
CA LYS A 386 -27.49 2.46 3.33
C LYS A 386 -26.10 2.64 2.72
N LEU A 387 -25.72 1.78 1.78
CA LEU A 387 -24.43 1.89 1.09
C LEU A 387 -24.38 3.16 0.23
N LYS A 388 -25.45 3.47 -0.50
CA LYS A 388 -25.58 4.68 -1.31
C LYS A 388 -25.38 5.95 -0.47
N GLU A 389 -26.08 6.06 0.66
CA GLU A 389 -25.96 7.22 1.56
C GLU A 389 -24.52 7.40 2.07
N ASN A 390 -23.87 6.31 2.49
CA ASN A 390 -22.50 6.36 2.99
C ASN A 390 -21.48 6.75 1.92
N VAL A 391 -21.63 6.21 0.70
CA VAL A 391 -20.75 6.54 -0.44
C VAL A 391 -20.90 8.01 -0.80
N LEU A 392 -22.13 8.51 -0.94
CA LEU A 392 -22.38 9.93 -1.23
C LEU A 392 -21.79 10.83 -0.17
N LYS A 393 -22.05 10.54 1.12
CA LYS A 393 -21.52 11.33 2.23
C LYS A 393 -19.98 11.43 2.17
N LYS A 394 -19.29 10.32 1.91
CA LYS A 394 -17.83 10.30 1.83
C LYS A 394 -17.32 11.03 0.58
N ILE A 395 -17.92 10.80 -0.59
CA ILE A 395 -17.51 11.47 -1.84
C ILE A 395 -17.66 12.98 -1.71
N LYS A 396 -18.81 13.48 -1.22
CA LYS A 396 -19.03 14.91 -1.03
C LYS A 396 -18.04 15.52 -0.05
N TYR A 397 -17.79 14.85 1.07
CA TYR A 397 -16.80 15.31 2.04
C TYR A 397 -15.40 15.54 1.42
N VAL A 398 -14.99 14.66 0.50
CA VAL A 398 -13.65 14.72 -0.11
C VAL A 398 -13.60 15.60 -1.35
N TYR A 399 -14.63 15.58 -2.19
CA TYR A 399 -14.61 16.13 -3.55
C TYR A 399 -15.53 17.32 -3.76
N ASP A 400 -16.40 17.67 -2.80
CA ASP A 400 -17.29 18.83 -2.84
C ASP A 400 -16.85 19.89 -1.78
N PRO A 401 -15.63 20.47 -1.90
CA PRO A 401 -15.18 21.51 -0.98
C PRO A 401 -15.99 22.78 -1.19
N ARG A 402 -16.45 23.39 -0.10
CA ARG A 402 -17.06 24.72 -0.18
C ARG A 402 -16.00 25.78 -0.47
N VAL A 403 -16.40 26.82 -1.20
CA VAL A 403 -15.59 28.03 -1.36
C VAL A 403 -15.46 28.74 -0.01
N LEU A 404 -14.27 29.28 0.27
CA LEU A 404 -14.06 30.21 1.38
C LEU A 404 -14.48 31.61 0.92
N TYR A 405 -15.54 32.15 1.50
CA TYR A 405 -15.95 33.51 1.19
C TYR A 405 -15.03 34.50 1.88
N CYS A 406 -14.64 35.59 1.21
CA CYS A 406 -13.77 36.60 1.81
C CYS A 406 -14.41 37.23 3.06
N GLU A 407 -15.75 37.28 3.11
CA GLU A 407 -16.54 37.73 4.26
C GLU A 407 -16.50 36.77 5.47
N GLU A 408 -15.96 35.56 5.30
CA GLU A 408 -15.74 34.61 6.39
C GLU A 408 -14.33 34.73 7.02
N ILE A 409 -13.46 35.56 6.44
CA ILE A 409 -12.11 35.80 6.97
C ILE A 409 -12.25 36.68 8.23
N ALA A 410 -11.64 36.22 9.32
CA ALA A 410 -11.62 36.98 10.57
C ALA A 410 -10.91 38.33 10.39
N GLU A 411 -11.29 39.32 11.20
CA GLU A 411 -10.83 40.71 11.06
C GLU A 411 -9.30 40.84 11.01
N ILE A 412 -8.57 40.14 11.88
CA ILE A 412 -7.11 40.21 11.94
C ILE A 412 -6.45 39.71 10.63
N PRO A 413 -6.72 38.47 10.15
CA PRO A 413 -6.26 38.05 8.82
C PRO A 413 -6.80 38.89 7.65
N TYR A 414 -7.93 39.57 7.82
CA TYR A 414 -8.48 40.45 6.78
C TYR A 414 -7.71 41.77 6.64
N GLU A 415 -7.10 42.27 7.72
CA GLU A 415 -6.17 43.40 7.61
C GLU A 415 -4.90 43.00 6.85
N GLU A 416 -4.37 41.79 7.08
CA GLU A 416 -3.28 41.23 6.29
C GLU A 416 -3.69 41.07 4.81
N TYR A 417 -4.91 40.62 4.55
CA TYR A 417 -5.46 40.56 3.19
C TYR A 417 -5.44 41.91 2.47
N LYS A 418 -5.77 43.00 3.15
CA LYS A 418 -5.73 44.35 2.56
C LYS A 418 -4.31 44.78 2.19
N GLU A 419 -3.32 44.35 2.97
CA GLU A 419 -1.91 44.69 2.76
C GLU A 419 -1.28 43.85 1.64
N PHE A 420 -1.56 42.54 1.64
CA PHE A 420 -0.92 41.55 0.77
C PHE A 420 -1.73 41.23 -0.50
N GLY A 421 -3.01 41.58 -0.51
CA GLY A 421 -3.89 41.42 -1.67
C GLY A 421 -4.38 39.99 -1.91
N HIS A 422 -5.21 39.86 -2.95
CA HIS A 422 -5.89 38.62 -3.32
C HIS A 422 -4.94 37.53 -3.83
N ASP A 423 -3.74 37.90 -4.27
CA ASP A 423 -2.72 36.95 -4.74
C ASP A 423 -2.20 36.03 -3.62
N ILE A 424 -2.38 36.45 -2.35
CA ILE A 424 -1.91 35.71 -1.17
C ILE A 424 -3.07 34.98 -0.47
N PHE A 425 -4.32 35.47 -0.58
CA PHE A 425 -5.49 34.87 0.06
C PHE A 425 -6.49 34.35 -0.99
N ASN A 426 -6.57 33.03 -1.12
CA ASN A 426 -7.53 32.35 -2.00
C ASN A 426 -8.94 32.32 -1.39
N CYS A 427 -9.68 33.43 -1.48
CA CYS A 427 -11.10 33.53 -1.12
C CYS A 427 -11.94 34.02 -2.32
N THR A 428 -13.26 34.00 -2.24
CA THR A 428 -14.13 34.56 -3.28
C THR A 428 -15.16 35.48 -2.63
N PHE A 429 -15.45 36.64 -3.21
CA PHE A 429 -16.52 37.49 -2.68
C PHE A 429 -17.89 36.91 -3.05
N ARG A 430 -18.85 36.96 -2.13
CA ARG A 430 -20.20 36.42 -2.40
C ARG A 430 -20.85 37.05 -3.62
N ASN A 431 -20.59 38.32 -3.86
CA ASN A 431 -21.13 39.09 -4.98
C ASN A 431 -20.57 38.65 -6.35
N GLU A 432 -19.41 37.99 -6.39
CA GLU A 432 -18.80 37.46 -7.62
C GLU A 432 -19.41 36.11 -8.02
N THR A 433 -19.92 35.34 -7.06
CA THR A 433 -20.62 34.07 -7.37
C THR A 433 -22.01 34.26 -7.99
N GLY A 434 -22.56 35.48 -7.94
CA GLY A 434 -23.84 35.84 -8.56
C GLY A 434 -23.80 36.12 -10.07
N SER A 435 -22.62 36.37 -10.64
CA SER A 435 -22.46 36.74 -12.06
C SER A 435 -22.12 35.58 -12.99
N ASN A 436 -21.75 34.40 -12.47
CA ASN A 436 -21.34 33.24 -13.29
C ASN A 436 -22.44 32.18 -13.51
N LYS A 437 -23.73 32.51 -13.33
CA LYS A 437 -24.85 31.62 -13.71
C LYS A 437 -25.39 31.83 -15.14
N SER A 438 -24.62 32.49 -16.01
CA SER A 438 -24.97 32.59 -17.44
C SER A 438 -23.73 32.59 -18.34
N ALA A 439 -23.20 31.41 -18.63
CA ALA A 439 -22.55 31.02 -19.88
C ALA A 439 -21.83 29.67 -19.68
N ASP A 440 -22.56 28.57 -19.82
CA ASP A 440 -22.30 27.48 -20.77
C ASP A 440 -23.35 26.37 -20.60
#